data_AF-A0A642UIK6-F1
#
_entry.id   AF-A0A642UIK6-F1
#
_cell.length_a   1.000
_cell.length_b   1.000
_cell.length_c   1.000
_cell.angle_alpha   90.00
_cell.angle_beta   90.00
_cell.angle_gamma   90.00
#
_symmetry.space_group_name_H-M   'P 1'
#
loop_
_entity.id
_entity.type
_entity.pdbx_description
1 polymer ?
#
loop_
_entity_poly.entity_id
_entity_poly.type
_entity_poly.pdbx_seq_one_letter_code
_entity_poly.pdbx_strand_id
1 'polypeptide(L)'
;MKRPLRPGYFQGTCDQCHHQRRHYPDFGDYPIVADTGAGHCRLPQATIEPIAAMYTNVRRNGPAFEVDCNVPDSSFQLGFGDLILNIPLKDFLMPHDANAKTCEIGAIVAEKAGNSTLIGGAILNHVISIFDHDNKLV
;
A
#
# COMPACT_ATOMS: atom_id res chain seq x y z
N MET A 1 -35.53 -16.29 -9.94
CA MET A 1 -34.29 -16.78 -10.59
C MET A 1 -33.15 -15.83 -10.21
N LYS A 2 -32.17 -16.31 -9.43
CA LYS A 2 -30.98 -15.54 -9.03
C LYS A 2 -30.02 -15.45 -10.22
N ARG A 3 -29.61 -14.24 -10.61
CA ARG A 3 -28.56 -14.04 -11.61
C ARG A 3 -27.19 -14.32 -10.95
N PRO A 4 -26.25 -14.99 -11.64
CA PRO A 4 -24.92 -15.20 -11.10
C PRO A 4 -24.15 -13.88 -11.01
N LEU A 5 -23.42 -13.69 -9.91
CA LEU A 5 -22.46 -12.59 -9.72
C LEU A 5 -21.31 -12.78 -10.72
N ARG A 6 -21.03 -11.75 -11.52
CA ARG A 6 -19.86 -11.73 -12.40
C ARG A 6 -18.64 -11.30 -11.58
N PRO A 7 -17.42 -11.77 -11.90
CA PRO A 7 -16.19 -11.19 -11.36
C PRO A 7 -16.18 -9.69 -11.65
N GLY A 8 -15.85 -8.88 -10.64
CA GLY A 8 -15.77 -7.43 -10.78
C GLY A 8 -14.71 -7.06 -11.81
N TYR A 9 -15.12 -6.36 -12.86
CA TYR A 9 -14.21 -5.78 -13.84
C TYR A 9 -13.86 -4.36 -13.40
N PHE A 10 -12.58 -4.03 -13.47
CA PHE A 10 -12.09 -2.66 -13.33
C PHE A 10 -12.57 -1.80 -14.50
N GLN A 11 -13.58 -0.97 -14.26
CA GLN A 11 -14.01 0.11 -15.16
C GLN A 11 -14.38 1.34 -14.35
N GLY A 12 -13.38 2.13 -13.97
CA GLY A 12 -13.61 3.50 -13.48
C GLY A 12 -13.80 4.45 -14.66
N THR A 13 -14.99 5.01 -14.83
CA THR A 13 -15.22 6.17 -15.72
C THR A 13 -15.37 7.42 -14.87
N CYS A 14 -14.53 8.42 -15.13
CA CYS A 14 -14.62 9.76 -14.55
C CYS A 14 -14.86 10.75 -15.70
N ASP A 15 -16.01 11.41 -15.70
CA ASP A 15 -16.60 12.05 -16.89
C ASP A 15 -15.97 13.38 -17.34
N GLN A 16 -14.86 13.85 -16.75
CA GLN A 16 -14.30 15.17 -17.12
C GLN A 16 -12.77 15.31 -17.14
N CYS A 17 -12.02 14.22 -17.35
CA CYS A 17 -10.56 14.30 -17.54
C CYS A 17 -10.16 13.87 -18.97
N HIS A 18 -10.21 14.79 -19.94
CA HIS A 18 -9.68 14.54 -21.29
C HIS A 18 -8.13 14.50 -21.28
N HIS A 19 -7.61 13.34 -21.68
CA HIS A 19 -6.24 13.06 -22.16
C HIS A 19 -5.07 13.07 -21.16
N GLN A 20 -5.05 12.07 -20.29
CA GLN A 20 -4.02 11.02 -20.23
C GLN A 20 -4.48 10.03 -19.17
N ARG A 21 -4.87 8.80 -19.56
CA ARG A 21 -5.13 7.74 -18.59
C ARG A 21 -3.79 7.47 -17.91
N ARG A 22 -3.59 7.96 -16.69
CA ARG A 22 -2.54 7.42 -15.82
C ARG A 22 -2.96 5.99 -15.54
N HIS A 23 -2.50 5.07 -16.39
CA HIS A 23 -2.45 3.67 -16.01
C HIS A 23 -1.42 3.61 -14.89
N TYR A 24 -1.93 3.53 -13.66
CA TYR A 24 -1.13 3.00 -12.58
C TYR A 24 -0.73 1.59 -12.99
N PRO A 25 0.54 1.18 -12.79
CA PRO A 25 0.94 -0.16 -13.14
C PRO A 25 0.05 -1.15 -12.37
N ASP A 26 -0.66 -1.99 -13.11
CA ASP A 26 -1.36 -3.14 -12.55
C ASP A 26 -0.32 -4.24 -12.32
N PHE A 27 0.01 -4.49 -11.07
CA PHE A 27 0.99 -5.49 -10.68
C PHE A 27 0.39 -6.90 -10.56
N GLY A 28 -0.91 -7.06 -10.86
CA GLY A 28 -1.65 -8.31 -10.82
C GLY A 28 -2.49 -8.49 -9.54
N ASP A 29 -3.35 -9.50 -9.56
CA ASP A 29 -4.22 -9.87 -8.44
C ASP A 29 -3.44 -10.61 -7.36
N TYR A 30 -3.00 -9.89 -6.32
CA TYR A 30 -2.40 -10.51 -5.14
C TYR A 30 -3.50 -10.81 -4.10
N PRO A 31 -3.55 -12.03 -3.52
CA PRO A 31 -4.36 -12.24 -2.32
C PRO A 31 -3.78 -11.39 -1.18
N ILE A 32 -4.63 -10.55 -0.61
CA ILE A 32 -4.26 -9.59 0.44
C ILE A 32 -4.90 -10.01 1.76
N VAL A 33 -4.12 -9.99 2.84
CA VAL A 33 -4.61 -10.12 4.21
C VAL A 33 -4.60 -8.75 4.89
N ALA A 34 -5.71 -8.32 5.48
CA ALA A 34 -5.71 -7.21 6.43
C ALA A 34 -5.33 -7.74 7.82
N ASP A 35 -4.21 -7.28 8.38
CA ASP A 35 -3.66 -7.78 9.63
C ASP A 35 -3.34 -6.63 10.58
N THR A 36 -4.25 -6.38 11.53
CA THR A 36 -4.07 -5.34 12.56
C THR A 36 -2.93 -5.65 13.54
N GLY A 37 -2.45 -6.90 13.58
CA GLY A 37 -1.30 -7.31 14.40
C GLY A 37 0.05 -7.02 13.76
N ALA A 38 0.09 -6.69 12.47
CA ALA A 38 1.32 -6.36 11.74
C ALA A 38 1.57 -4.85 11.73
N GLY A 39 2.72 -4.39 12.26
CA GLY A 39 3.12 -2.98 12.15
C GLY A 39 3.42 -2.57 10.71
N HIS A 40 4.30 -3.32 10.04
CA HIS A 40 4.63 -3.15 8.62
C HIS A 40 3.58 -3.82 7.73
N CYS A 41 3.36 -3.25 6.55
CA CYS A 41 2.75 -3.99 5.45
C CYS A 41 3.77 -4.97 4.83
N ARG A 42 3.30 -6.03 4.18
CA ARG A 42 4.12 -6.82 3.26
C ARG A 42 3.55 -6.62 1.87
N LEU A 43 4.29 -5.93 1.03
CA LEU A 43 3.86 -5.59 -0.32
C LEU A 43 4.76 -6.29 -1.34
N PRO A 44 4.22 -6.72 -2.50
CA PRO A 44 5.04 -7.24 -3.59
C PRO A 44 6.15 -6.27 -3.93
N GLN A 45 7.32 -6.81 -4.31
CA GLN A 45 8.48 -5.99 -4.67
C GLN A 45 8.11 -4.95 -5.73
N ALA A 46 7.30 -5.34 -6.71
CA ALA A 46 6.85 -4.48 -7.80
C ALA A 46 6.02 -3.28 -7.32
N THR A 47 5.31 -3.40 -6.20
CA THR A 47 4.52 -2.32 -5.60
C THR A 47 5.36 -1.39 -4.75
N ILE A 48 6.25 -1.94 -3.92
CA ILE A 48 7.03 -1.14 -2.96
C ILE A 48 8.23 -0.43 -3.58
N GLU A 49 8.88 -1.00 -4.61
CA GLU A 49 10.05 -0.36 -5.24
C GLU A 49 9.74 1.02 -5.85
N PRO A 50 8.62 1.22 -6.58
CA PRO A 50 8.20 2.54 -7.04
C PRO A 50 7.94 3.53 -5.90
N ILE A 51 7.37 3.06 -4.78
CA ILE A 51 7.13 3.89 -3.60
C ILE A 51 8.47 4.29 -2.97
N ALA A 52 9.38 3.33 -2.79
CA ALA A 52 10.71 3.57 -2.24
C ALA A 52 11.51 4.58 -3.08
N ALA A 53 11.38 4.54 -4.41
CA ALA A 53 12.03 5.47 -5.32
C ALA A 53 11.58 6.95 -5.15
N MET A 54 10.51 7.22 -4.40
CA MET A 54 10.06 8.57 -4.07
C MET A 54 10.81 9.19 -2.89
N TYR A 55 11.59 8.40 -2.14
CA TYR A 55 12.36 8.83 -0.97
C TYR A 55 13.81 9.16 -1.33
N THR A 56 14.51 9.86 -0.43
CA THR A 56 15.93 10.16 -0.55
C THR A 56 16.79 9.16 0.20
N ASN A 57 18.03 8.95 -0.28
CA ASN A 57 19.04 8.10 0.36
C ASN A 57 18.57 6.66 0.66
N VAL A 58 17.74 6.11 -0.21
CA VAL A 58 17.17 4.76 -0.08
C VAL A 58 18.26 3.70 0.00
N ARG A 59 18.20 2.87 1.03
CA ARG A 59 19.07 1.70 1.24
C ARG A 59 18.22 0.47 1.48
N ARG A 60 18.66 -0.67 0.97
CA ARG A 60 17.97 -1.94 1.22
C ARG A 60 18.60 -2.64 2.42
N ASN A 61 17.78 -3.00 3.41
CA ASN A 61 18.20 -3.80 4.56
C ASN A 61 17.32 -5.06 4.63
N GLY A 62 17.82 -6.17 4.07
CA GLY A 62 17.05 -7.41 3.96
C GLY A 62 15.75 -7.24 3.16
N PRO A 63 14.56 -7.46 3.77
CA PRO A 63 13.27 -7.22 3.15
C PRO A 63 12.81 -5.76 3.25
N ALA A 64 13.45 -4.93 4.08
CA ALA A 64 13.05 -3.54 4.34
C ALA A 64 13.83 -2.54 3.48
N PHE A 65 13.31 -1.30 3.46
CA PHE A 65 13.96 -0.13 2.90
C PHE A 65 14.16 0.90 3.99
N GLU A 66 15.40 1.38 4.13
CA GLU A 66 15.78 2.48 5.00
C GLU A 66 15.94 3.76 4.17
N VAL A 67 15.48 4.87 4.71
CA VAL A 67 15.48 6.19 4.04
C VAL A 67 15.75 7.29 5.06
N ASP A 68 16.02 8.52 4.59
CA ASP A 68 16.04 9.66 5.50
C ASP A 68 14.63 9.90 6.08
N CYS A 69 14.53 10.19 7.38
CA CYS A 69 13.25 10.54 8.00
C CYS A 69 12.71 11.90 7.51
N ASN A 70 13.59 12.79 7.02
CA ASN A 70 13.19 14.07 6.48
C ASN A 70 12.84 13.92 4.99
N VAL A 71 11.55 13.80 4.70
CA VAL A 71 11.04 13.51 3.35
C VAL A 71 10.35 14.72 2.73
N PRO A 72 10.32 14.82 1.39
CA PRO A 72 9.53 15.84 0.71
C PRO A 72 8.04 15.74 1.08
N ASP A 73 7.36 16.90 1.11
CA ASP A 73 5.90 16.97 1.28
C ASP A 73 5.20 16.49 0.00
N SER A 74 5.02 15.18 -0.10
CA SER A 74 4.45 14.49 -1.24
C SER A 74 3.69 13.24 -0.78
N SER A 75 2.95 12.61 -1.68
CA SER A 75 2.14 11.43 -1.41
C SER A 75 2.14 10.45 -2.57
N PHE A 76 1.78 9.20 -2.28
CA PHE A 76 1.49 8.18 -3.28
C PHE A 76 0.07 7.66 -3.13
N GLN A 77 -0.42 6.97 -4.15
CA GLN A 77 -1.75 6.39 -4.15
C GLN A 77 -1.70 4.86 -4.14
N LEU A 78 -2.54 4.25 -3.31
CA LEU A 78 -2.83 2.82 -3.33
C LEU A 78 -4.32 2.60 -3.58
N GLY A 79 -4.66 1.70 -4.50
CA GLY A 79 -6.03 1.35 -4.83
C GLY A 79 -6.42 -0.01 -4.28
N PHE A 80 -7.63 -0.11 -3.73
CA PHE A 80 -8.30 -1.34 -3.31
C PHE A 80 -9.73 -1.35 -3.89
N GLY A 81 -9.89 -1.88 -5.11
CA GLY A 81 -11.14 -1.74 -5.86
C GLY A 81 -11.44 -0.26 -6.14
N ASP A 82 -12.59 0.23 -5.68
CA ASP A 82 -13.01 1.64 -5.85
C ASP A 82 -12.42 2.58 -4.77
N LEU A 83 -11.79 2.03 -3.72
CA LEU A 83 -11.13 2.82 -2.69
C LEU A 83 -9.74 3.23 -3.17
N ILE A 84 -9.47 4.53 -3.25
CA ILE A 84 -8.14 5.08 -3.52
C ILE A 84 -7.66 5.82 -2.27
N LEU A 85 -6.55 5.34 -1.69
CA LEU A 85 -5.90 5.97 -0.56
C LEU A 85 -4.79 6.88 -1.06
N ASN A 86 -4.77 8.13 -0.59
CA ASN A 86 -3.65 9.04 -0.80
C ASN A 86 -2.83 9.10 0.49
N ILE A 87 -1.66 8.47 0.50
CA ILE A 87 -0.82 8.31 1.69
C ILE A 87 0.36 9.28 1.60
N PRO A 88 0.49 10.25 2.51
CA PRO A 88 1.67 11.11 2.59
C PRO A 88 2.93 10.28 2.85
N LEU A 89 4.03 10.59 2.16
CA LEU A 89 5.29 9.84 2.31
C LEU A 89 5.77 9.80 3.76
N LYS A 90 5.58 10.90 4.50
CA LYS A 90 5.96 11.04 5.92
C LYS A 90 5.19 10.11 6.85
N ASP A 91 3.93 9.80 6.51
CA ASP A 91 3.08 8.96 7.35
C ASP A 91 3.33 7.47 7.08
N PHE A 92 3.95 7.16 5.95
CA PHE A 92 4.39 5.83 5.58
C PHE A 92 5.83 5.51 6.02
N LEU A 93 6.33 6.21 7.04
CA LEU A 93 7.61 5.96 7.66
C LEU A 93 7.45 5.39 9.08
N MET A 94 8.37 4.51 9.44
CA MET A 94 8.50 3.91 10.76
C MET A 94 9.84 4.34 11.38
N PRO A 95 9.86 5.44 12.16
CA PRO A 95 11.06 5.87 12.88
C PRO A 95 11.36 4.92 14.05
N HIS A 96 12.63 4.59 14.26
CA HIS A 96 13.05 3.79 15.43
C HIS A 96 12.89 4.55 16.75
N ASP A 97 13.04 5.87 16.72
CA ASP A 97 12.82 6.79 17.83
C ASP A 97 12.44 8.21 17.34
N ALA A 98 12.04 9.09 18.25
CA ALA A 98 11.55 10.43 17.90
C ALA A 98 12.60 11.36 17.24
N ASN A 99 13.89 11.07 17.38
CA ASN A 99 15.00 11.84 16.83
C ASN A 99 15.75 11.07 15.73
N ALA A 100 15.16 9.98 15.23
CA ALA A 100 15.77 9.15 14.21
C ALA A 100 16.07 9.98 12.95
N LYS A 101 17.29 9.84 12.44
CA LYS A 101 17.70 10.42 11.15
C LYS A 101 17.36 9.50 9.98
N THR A 102 17.30 8.20 10.27
CA THR A 102 16.97 7.13 9.32
C THR A 102 15.68 6.45 9.77
N CYS A 103 14.77 6.25 8.82
CA CYS A 103 13.47 5.63 9.04
C CYS A 103 13.33 4.40 8.14
N GLU A 104 12.56 3.41 8.57
CA GLU A 104 12.11 2.34 7.68
C GLU A 104 10.85 2.79 6.92
N ILE A 105 10.70 2.38 5.67
CA ILE A 105 9.42 2.50 4.97
C ILE A 105 8.43 1.54 5.64
N GLY A 106 7.16 1.96 5.82
CA GLY A 106 6.08 1.21 6.46
C GLY A 106 5.66 -0.09 5.76
N ALA A 107 6.45 -0.57 4.81
CA ALA A 107 6.29 -1.86 4.16
C ALA A 107 7.63 -2.57 3.96
N ILE A 108 7.57 -3.89 3.92
CA ILE A 108 8.67 -4.76 3.54
C ILE A 108 8.29 -5.60 2.31
N VAL A 109 9.30 -6.10 1.60
CA VAL A 109 9.12 -6.91 0.40
C VAL A 109 8.54 -8.28 0.76
N ALA A 110 7.32 -8.55 0.30
CA ALA A 110 6.55 -9.74 0.62
C ALA A 110 7.27 -11.04 0.24
N GLU A 111 7.89 -11.10 -0.93
CA GLU A 111 8.62 -12.25 -1.46
C GLU A 111 9.80 -12.65 -0.57
N LYS A 112 10.29 -11.71 0.26
CA LYS A 112 11.37 -11.92 1.24
C LYS A 112 10.86 -12.10 2.68
N ALA A 113 9.54 -12.04 2.88
CA ALA A 113 8.88 -12.02 4.18
C ALA A 113 7.72 -13.04 4.26
N GLY A 114 7.91 -14.23 3.68
CA GLY A 114 6.92 -15.32 3.72
C GLY A 114 6.00 -15.39 2.50
N ASN A 115 6.23 -14.54 1.49
CA ASN A 115 5.53 -14.53 0.20
C ASN A 115 4.01 -14.35 0.32
N SER A 116 3.57 -13.60 1.34
CA SER A 116 2.19 -13.19 1.53
C SER A 116 2.09 -11.67 1.45
N THR A 117 1.10 -11.17 0.71
CA THR A 117 0.77 -9.75 0.72
C THR A 117 -0.15 -9.48 1.89
N LEU A 118 0.22 -8.51 2.72
CA LEU A 118 -0.62 -8.07 3.83
C LEU A 118 -0.58 -6.56 4.01
N ILE A 119 -1.71 -6.01 4.43
CA ILE A 119 -1.92 -4.62 4.78
C ILE A 119 -1.94 -4.56 6.30
N GLY A 120 -0.90 -3.95 6.87
CA GLY A 120 -0.72 -3.77 8.31
C GLY A 120 -0.96 -2.32 8.74
N GLY A 121 -0.56 -2.00 9.97
CA GLY A 121 -0.76 -0.70 10.63
C GLY A 121 -0.30 0.50 9.80
N ALA A 122 0.79 0.38 9.03
CA ALA A 122 1.27 1.46 8.17
C ALA A 122 0.26 1.92 7.08
N ILE A 123 -0.75 1.11 6.74
CA ILE A 123 -1.88 1.53 5.90
C ILE A 123 -3.17 1.56 6.70
N LEU A 124 -3.41 0.57 7.58
CA LEU A 124 -4.65 0.47 8.36
C LEU A 124 -4.88 1.69 9.27
N ASN A 125 -3.83 2.39 9.70
CA ASN A 125 -3.97 3.63 10.47
C ASN A 125 -4.54 4.80 9.65
N HIS A 126 -4.61 4.69 8.32
CA HIS A 126 -5.14 5.71 7.41
C HIS A 126 -6.59 5.46 7.00
N VAL A 127 -7.19 4.35 7.44
CA VAL A 127 -8.53 3.92 7.03
C VAL A 127 -9.31 3.36 8.22
N ILE A 128 -10.63 3.58 8.23
CA ILE A 128 -11.50 2.84 9.14
C ILE A 128 -11.79 1.49 8.46
N SER A 129 -11.33 0.41 9.08
CA SER A 129 -11.55 -0.95 8.59
C SER A 129 -12.69 -1.61 9.37
N ILE A 130 -13.63 -2.25 8.65
CA ILE A 130 -14.76 -2.97 9.26
C ILE A 130 -14.66 -4.43 8.84
N PHE A 131 -14.49 -5.33 9.81
CA PHE A 131 -14.45 -6.76 9.56
C PHE A 131 -15.86 -7.35 9.76
N ASP A 132 -16.58 -7.57 8.67
CA ASP A 132 -17.92 -8.15 8.68
C ASP A 132 -17.84 -9.68 8.55
N HIS A 133 -17.88 -10.35 9.70
CA HIS A 133 -17.78 -11.81 9.77
C HIS A 133 -18.98 -12.52 9.13
N ASP A 134 -20.18 -11.94 9.22
CA ASP A 134 -21.41 -12.56 8.72
C ASP A 134 -21.43 -12.58 7.19
N ASN A 135 -20.93 -11.50 6.57
CA ASN A 135 -20.85 -11.38 5.12
C ASN A 135 -19.49 -11.80 4.54
N LYS A 136 -18.50 -12.09 5.38
CA LYS A 136 -17.11 -12.42 5.00
C LYS A 136 -16.47 -11.31 4.16
N LEU A 137 -16.66 -10.07 4.59
CA LEU A 137 -16.16 -8.87 3.93
C LEU A 137 -15.21 -8.10 4.86
N VAL A 138 -14.29 -7.37 4.23
CA VAL A 138 -13.40 -6.37 4.84
C VAL A 138 -13.54 -5.08 4.05
#